data_AF-A0A349LUZ3-F1
#
_entry.id   AF-A0A349LUZ3-F1
#
_cell.length_a   1.000
_cell.length_b   1.000
_cell.length_c   1.000
_cell.angle_alpha   90.00
_cell.angle_beta   90.00
_cell.angle_gamma   90.00
#
_symmetry.space_group_name_H-M   'P 1'
#
loop_
_entity.id
_entity.type
_entity.pdbx_description
1 polymer ?
#
loop_
_entity_poly.entity_id
_entity_poly.type
_entity_poly.pdbx_seq_one_letter_code
_entity_poly.pdbx_strand_id
1 'polypeptide(L)'
;MLEQFLEQKSRQLVFYVSRFLRGQLPHRELHLFVWDTLEEWAQLNVATKTPASYREQVFWHVLHQLEFWSETELKQDPQVKRHLQQAIACLLGRSVQTEDEFIGIRP
;
A
#
# COMPACT_ATOMS: atom_id res chain seq x y z
N MET A 1 2.98 9.92 16.26
CA MET A 1 1.63 9.37 16.02
C MET A 1 1.43 9.02 14.55
N LEU A 2 1.47 9.99 13.63
CA LEU A 2 1.37 9.73 12.18
C LEU A 2 2.49 8.81 11.64
N GLU A 3 3.75 9.08 11.97
CA GLU A 3 4.87 8.25 11.51
C GLU A 3 4.82 6.83 12.06
N GLN A 4 4.37 6.66 13.30
CA GLN A 4 4.19 5.35 13.93
C GLN A 4 3.06 4.56 13.25
N PHE A 5 1.94 5.22 12.94
CA PHE A 5 0.86 4.64 12.16
C PHE A 5 1.36 4.16 10.79
N LEU A 6 2.04 5.05 10.06
CA LEU A 6 2.59 4.71 8.75
C LEU A 6 3.62 3.58 8.83
N GLU A 7 4.46 3.56 9.86
CA GLU A 7 5.45 2.51 10.04
C GLU A 7 4.80 1.15 10.28
N GLN A 8 3.83 1.10 11.20
CA GLN A 8 3.10 -0.11 11.55
C GLN A 8 2.27 -0.61 10.36
N LYS A 9 1.49 0.26 9.73
CA LYS A 9 0.64 -0.07 8.59
C LYS A 9 1.45 -0.43 7.36
N SER A 10 2.63 0.18 7.13
CA SER A 10 3.54 -0.25 6.06
C SER A 10 3.98 -1.70 6.26
N ARG A 11 4.35 -2.10 7.48
CA ARG A 11 4.77 -3.48 7.76
C ARG A 11 3.63 -4.47 7.55
N GLN A 12 2.42 -4.11 8.00
CA GLN A 12 1.22 -4.92 7.78
C GLN A 12 0.90 -5.02 6.28
N LEU A 13 0.89 -3.91 5.56
CA LEU A 13 0.62 -3.86 4.12
C LEU A 13 1.58 -4.76 3.34
N VAL A 14 2.89 -4.67 3.62
CA VAL A 14 3.90 -5.55 3.01
C VAL A 14 3.60 -7.01 3.29
N PHE A 15 3.22 -7.37 4.52
CA PHE A 15 2.89 -8.74 4.90
C PHE A 15 1.65 -9.25 4.14
N TYR A 16 0.57 -8.48 4.13
CA TYR A 16 -0.69 -8.81 3.47
C TYR A 16 -0.50 -8.99 1.95
N VAL A 17 0.12 -8.00 1.29
CA VAL A 17 0.38 -8.05 -0.15
C VAL A 17 1.31 -9.21 -0.51
N SER A 18 2.39 -9.42 0.26
CA SER A 18 3.30 -10.54 0.01
C SER A 18 2.61 -11.90 0.08
N ARG A 19 1.69 -12.10 1.04
CA ARG A 19 0.93 -13.34 1.18
C ARG A 19 -0.09 -13.50 0.06
N PHE A 20 -0.79 -12.42 -0.29
CA PHE A 20 -1.74 -12.44 -1.40
C PHE A 20 -1.07 -12.81 -2.72
N LEU A 21 0.07 -12.20 -3.04
CA LEU A 21 0.82 -12.48 -4.28
C LEU A 21 1.33 -13.93 -4.36
N ARG A 22 1.53 -14.59 -3.21
CA ARG A 22 1.86 -16.02 -3.10
C ARG A 22 0.64 -16.94 -3.10
N GLY A 23 -0.56 -16.40 -3.22
CA GLY A 23 -1.81 -17.16 -3.13
C GLY A 23 -2.17 -17.65 -1.73
N GLN A 24 -1.55 -17.08 -0.68
CA GLN A 24 -1.71 -17.49 0.73
C GLN A 24 -2.70 -16.61 1.51
N LEU A 25 -3.37 -15.69 0.82
CA LEU A 25 -4.35 -14.77 1.39
C LEU A 25 -5.47 -14.54 0.36
N PRO A 26 -6.75 -14.67 0.74
CA PRO A 26 -7.89 -14.28 -0.09
C PRO A 26 -7.88 -12.77 -0.40
N HIS A 27 -8.42 -12.38 -1.55
CA HIS A 27 -8.55 -10.95 -1.93
C HIS A 27 -9.39 -10.16 -0.93
N ARG A 28 -10.45 -10.76 -0.38
CA ARG A 28 -11.32 -10.13 0.62
C ARG A 28 -10.55 -9.61 1.84
N GLU A 29 -9.51 -10.31 2.27
CA GLU A 29 -8.70 -9.88 3.42
C GLU A 29 -7.89 -8.62 3.10
N LEU A 30 -7.43 -8.45 1.84
CA LEU A 30 -6.80 -7.20 1.41
C LEU A 30 -7.80 -6.04 1.45
N HIS A 31 -9.00 -6.27 0.93
CA HIS A 31 -10.06 -5.27 0.92
C HIS A 31 -10.43 -4.82 2.34
N LEU A 32 -10.65 -5.77 3.26
CA LEU A 32 -10.90 -5.46 4.67
C LEU A 32 -9.74 -4.66 5.28
N PHE A 33 -8.50 -5.08 5.04
CA PHE A 33 -7.32 -4.36 5.52
C PHE A 33 -7.26 -2.90 4.99
N VAL A 34 -7.62 -2.67 3.73
CA VAL A 34 -7.68 -1.32 3.16
C VAL A 34 -8.70 -0.48 3.90
N TRP A 35 -9.93 -0.98 4.06
CA TRP A 35 -11.01 -0.25 4.73
C TRP A 35 -10.70 0.03 6.20
N ASP A 36 -10.19 -0.95 6.95
CA ASP A 36 -9.77 -0.75 8.34
C ASP A 36 -8.68 0.33 8.43
N THR A 37 -7.75 0.34 7.48
CA THR A 37 -6.67 1.33 7.43
C THR A 37 -7.19 2.73 7.09
N LEU A 38 -8.18 2.85 6.21
CA LEU A 38 -8.83 4.12 5.89
C LEU A 38 -9.66 4.65 7.07
N GLU A 39 -10.35 3.77 7.79
CA GLU A 39 -11.12 4.14 8.99
C GLU A 39 -10.19 4.64 10.10
N GLU A 40 -9.11 3.91 10.40
CA GLU A 40 -8.09 4.35 11.36
C GLU A 40 -7.44 5.68 10.93
N TRP A 41 -7.18 5.85 9.63
CA TRP A 41 -6.65 7.11 9.10
C TRP A 41 -7.58 8.30 9.36
N ALA A 42 -8.88 8.13 9.12
CA ALA A 42 -9.87 9.18 9.33
C ALA A 42 -9.90 9.68 10.79
N GLN A 43 -9.60 8.80 11.74
CA GLN A 43 -9.54 9.15 13.18
C GLN A 43 -8.34 10.01 13.55
N LEU A 44 -7.26 10.00 12.75
CA LEU A 44 -6.05 10.78 13.02
C LEU A 44 -6.22 12.29 12.76
N ASN A 45 -7.31 12.73 12.13
CA ASN A 45 -7.66 14.13 11.86
C ASN A 45 -6.48 14.95 11.28
N VAL A 46 -5.75 14.37 10.33
CA VAL A 46 -4.58 15.01 9.73
C VAL A 46 -5.03 16.15 8.81
N ALA A 47 -4.70 17.40 9.18
CA ALA A 47 -5.17 18.59 8.48
C ALA A 47 -4.53 18.81 7.09
N THR A 48 -3.32 18.29 6.88
CA THR A 48 -2.60 18.44 5.61
C THR A 48 -3.11 17.41 4.59
N LYS A 49 -3.25 17.79 3.33
CA LYS A 49 -3.61 16.86 2.24
C LYS A 49 -2.41 16.29 1.48
N THR A 50 -1.24 16.89 1.67
CA THR A 50 0.00 16.46 1.01
C THR A 50 0.70 15.38 1.83
N PRO A 51 1.10 14.25 1.22
CA PRO A 51 1.98 13.28 1.84
C PRO A 51 3.28 13.96 2.27
N ALA A 52 3.71 13.73 3.51
CA ALA A 52 4.89 14.39 4.07
C ALA A 52 6.20 13.70 3.68
N SER A 53 6.15 12.48 3.16
CA SER A 53 7.33 11.70 2.80
C SER A 53 7.09 10.79 1.59
N TYR A 54 8.16 10.44 0.87
CA TYR A 54 8.12 9.47 -0.21
C TYR A 54 7.55 8.12 0.24
N ARG A 55 7.93 7.65 1.44
CA ARG A 55 7.37 6.42 2.02
C ARG A 55 5.85 6.47 2.13
N GLU A 56 5.32 7.61 2.56
CA GLU A 56 3.87 7.81 2.65
C GLU A 56 3.22 7.79 1.26
N GLN A 57 3.85 8.41 0.25
CA GLN A 57 3.38 8.34 -1.13
C GLN A 57 3.32 6.89 -1.63
N VAL A 58 4.39 6.11 -1.44
CA VAL A 58 4.39 4.69 -1.82
C VAL A 58 3.31 3.91 -1.07
N PHE A 59 3.08 4.21 0.21
CA PHE A 59 2.06 3.55 1.02
C PHE A 59 0.65 3.77 0.45
N TRP A 60 0.27 5.03 0.20
CA TRP A 60 -1.02 5.36 -0.39
C TRP A 60 -1.16 4.85 -1.81
N HIS A 61 -0.07 4.87 -2.58
CA HIS A 61 -0.04 4.30 -3.92
C HIS A 61 -0.41 2.82 -3.89
N VAL A 62 0.27 2.02 -3.05
CA VAL A 62 -0.02 0.58 -2.93
C VAL A 62 -1.46 0.35 -2.48
N LEU A 63 -1.95 1.05 -1.45
CA LEU A 63 -3.34 0.92 -1.00
C LEU A 63 -4.33 1.19 -2.14
N HIS A 64 -4.13 2.27 -2.90
CA HIS A 64 -4.96 2.58 -4.05
C HIS A 64 -4.92 1.48 -5.11
N GLN A 65 -3.73 0.95 -5.43
CA GLN A 65 -3.61 -0.13 -6.42
C GLN A 65 -4.39 -1.38 -5.99
N LEU A 66 -4.43 -1.70 -4.69
CA LEU A 66 -5.18 -2.86 -4.20
C LEU A 66 -6.69 -2.75 -4.44
N GLU A 67 -7.26 -1.56 -4.33
CA GLU A 67 -8.69 -1.33 -4.57
C GLU A 67 -9.02 -1.02 -6.04
N PHE A 68 -8.05 -0.51 -6.80
CA PHE A 68 -8.24 -0.17 -8.20
C PHE A 68 -8.30 -1.41 -9.11
N TRP A 69 -7.42 -2.38 -8.88
CA TRP A 69 -7.34 -3.59 -9.70
C TRP A 69 -8.32 -4.67 -9.22
N SER A 70 -8.87 -5.44 -10.16
CA SER A 70 -9.65 -6.62 -9.80
C SER A 70 -8.78 -7.75 -9.25
N GLU A 71 -9.37 -8.67 -8.48
CA GLU A 71 -8.68 -9.86 -8.00
C GLU A 71 -7.99 -10.66 -9.13
N THR A 72 -8.64 -10.73 -10.30
CA THR A 72 -8.10 -11.41 -11.47
C THR A 72 -6.84 -10.73 -11.97
N GLU A 73 -6.84 -9.41 -12.11
CA GLU A 73 -5.67 -8.64 -12.57
C GLU A 73 -4.52 -8.75 -11.57
N LEU A 74 -4.80 -8.57 -10.28
CA LEU A 74 -3.81 -8.72 -9.21
C LEU A 74 -3.17 -10.12 -9.18
N LYS A 75 -3.91 -11.17 -9.59
CA LYS A 75 -3.43 -12.56 -9.61
C LYS A 75 -2.88 -13.04 -10.94
N GLN A 76 -3.26 -12.47 -12.07
CA GLN A 76 -2.90 -13.00 -13.38
C GLN A 76 -2.00 -12.06 -14.17
N ASP A 77 -2.06 -10.76 -13.92
CA ASP A 77 -1.24 -9.79 -14.64
C ASP A 77 0.20 -9.74 -14.06
N PRO A 78 1.22 -10.15 -14.84
CA PRO A 78 2.61 -10.14 -14.38
C PRO A 78 3.15 -8.72 -14.15
N GLN A 79 2.66 -7.72 -14.89
CA GLN A 79 3.09 -6.33 -14.74
C GLN A 79 2.56 -5.76 -13.43
N VAL A 80 1.27 -5.96 -13.12
CA VAL A 80 0.66 -5.51 -11.86
C VAL A 80 1.37 -6.15 -10.67
N LYS A 81 1.64 -7.46 -10.73
CA LYS A 81 2.38 -8.15 -9.66
C LYS A 81 3.77 -7.58 -9.46
N ARG A 82 4.52 -7.36 -10.55
CA ARG A 82 5.88 -6.83 -10.48
C ARG A 82 5.89 -5.41 -9.91
N HIS A 83 4.95 -4.58 -10.34
CA HIS A 83 4.75 -3.22 -9.85
C HIS A 83 4.49 -3.21 -8.34
N LEU A 84 3.56 -4.04 -7.86
CA LEU A 84 3.27 -4.18 -6.43
C LEU A 84 4.48 -4.71 -5.64
N GLN A 85 5.23 -5.66 -6.19
CA GLN A 85 6.46 -6.17 -5.57
C GLN A 85 7.53 -5.09 -5.42
N GLN A 86 7.70 -4.23 -6.43
CA GLN A 86 8.62 -3.11 -6.38
C GLN A 86 8.18 -2.08 -5.34
N ALA A 87 6.89 -1.73 -5.31
CA ALA A 87 6.35 -0.77 -4.36
C ALA A 87 6.50 -1.24 -2.90
N ILE A 88 6.18 -2.50 -2.59
CA ILE A 88 6.37 -3.04 -1.23
C ILE A 88 7.85 -3.20 -0.86
N ALA A 89 8.75 -3.41 -1.83
CA ALA A 89 10.19 -3.42 -1.59
C ALA A 89 10.72 -2.03 -1.19
N CYS A 90 10.16 -0.96 -1.78
CA CYS A 90 10.44 0.41 -1.37
C CYS A 90 9.96 0.70 0.06
N LEU A 91 8.78 0.22 0.45
CA LEU A 91 8.28 0.34 1.83
C LEU A 91 9.16 -0.36 2.87
N LEU A 92 9.87 -1.43 2.47
CA LEU A 92 10.84 -2.14 3.29
C LEU A 92 12.23 -1.49 3.32
N GLY A 93 12.47 -0.43 2.56
CA GLY A 93 13.79 0.17 2.39
C GLY A 93 14.77 -0.72 1.61
N ARG A 94 14.27 -1.70 0.84
CA ARG A 94 15.09 -2.66 0.08
C ARG A 94 15.37 -2.19 -1.35
N SER A 95 14.67 -1.18 -1.83
CA SER A 95 14.86 -0.58 -3.14
C SER A 95 14.71 0.94 -3.06
N VAL A 96 15.65 1.66 -3.66
CA VAL A 96 15.54 3.09 -3.93
C VAL A 96 15.07 3.21 -5.37
N GLN A 97 13.76 3.39 -5.55
CA GLN A 97 13.18 3.75 -6.85
C GLN A 97 13.13 5.29 -6.91
N THR A 98 13.12 5.85 -8.13
CA THR A 98 12.98 7.29 -8.35
C THR A 98 11.64 7.82 -7.83
N GLU A 99 11.64 9.05 -7.32
CA GLU A 99 10.50 9.65 -6.62
C GLU A 99 9.25 9.82 -7.51
N ASP A 100 9.40 9.77 -8.84
CA ASP A 100 8.32 9.96 -9.82
C ASP A 100 7.50 8.70 -10.15
N GLU A 101 7.92 7.51 -9.68
CA GLU A 101 7.32 6.23 -10.12
C GLU A 101 6.07 5.84 -9.32
N PHE A 102 5.92 6.35 -8.08
CA PHE A 102 4.80 6.01 -7.18
C PHE A 102 4.10 7.25 -6.65
N ILE A 103 3.04 7.65 -7.34
CA ILE A 103 2.19 8.76 -6.90
C ILE A 103 1.04 8.18 -6.07
N GLY A 104 1.12 8.39 -4.75
CA GLY A 104 0.04 8.06 -3.82
C GLY A 104 -0.67 9.31 -3.35
N ILE A 105 -1.99 9.32 -3.44
CA ILE A 105 -2.83 10.43 -3.00
C ILE A 105 -3.45 10.06 -1.66
N ARG A 106 -3.30 10.97 -0.69
CA ARG A 106 -3.92 10.85 0.63
C ARG A 106 -5.44 10.99 0.50
N PRO A 107 -6.24 10.10 1.12
CA PRO A 107 -7.71 10.22 1.19
C PRO A 107 -8.17 11.50 1.89
#